data_AF-A0AAD6KUE5-F1
#
_entry.id   AF-A0AAD6KUE5-F1
#
_cell.length_a   1.000
_cell.length_b   1.000
_cell.length_c   1.000
_cell.angle_alpha   90.00
_cell.angle_beta   90.00
_cell.angle_gamma   90.00
#
_symmetry.space_group_name_H-M   'P 1'
#
loop_
_entity.id
_entity.type
_entity.pdbx_description
1 polymer ?
#
loop_
_entity_poly.entity_id
_entity_poly.type
_entity_poly.pdbx_seq_one_letter_code
_entity_poly.pdbx_strand_id
1 'polypeptide(L)'
;MNMKSSLTLLLTICTFLLYSSAELDGSLTYIWPLPAKSSSGNDTLSVDPELSLVVGGKGGDSSIIKDGFGRYKKIIFKHSSKSYPVNKRSVFDIGILKIVVLSDNEELQLGADESYFLLVEKRNGQSIIGEAYIENWTLFFYRSLVEGNEMKEGDDFVLPNANTVYGALRGLETFSQLCAFDYETKTVQIYKAPWYIVDKPRFAYRGLLLDTSRHYLPINVIKQIIESMSYAKLNVLHWHIIDEQSFPLEVPSYPNLWKGSYTKWERYTVEDAYDIVR
;
A
#
# COMPACT_ATOMS: atom_id res chain seq x y z
N MET A 1 50.13 -24.15 35.00
CA MET A 1 49.28 -23.04 34.52
C MET A 1 48.50 -23.53 33.31
N ASN A 2 47.27 -23.98 33.53
CA ASN A 2 46.45 -24.69 32.55
C ASN A 2 45.72 -23.71 31.64
N MET A 3 46.25 -23.48 30.45
CA MET A 3 45.67 -22.66 29.38
C MET A 3 44.38 -23.27 28.76
N LYS A 4 43.91 -24.41 29.28
CA LYS A 4 42.73 -25.13 28.79
C LYS A 4 41.42 -24.78 29.51
N SER A 5 41.44 -24.12 30.68
CA SER A 5 40.19 -23.74 31.38
C SER A 5 39.62 -22.38 30.95
N SER A 6 40.44 -21.52 30.32
CA SER A 6 40.00 -20.20 29.86
C SER A 6 39.24 -20.25 28.53
N LEU A 7 39.51 -21.24 27.68
CA LEU A 7 38.83 -21.40 26.39
C LEU A 7 37.40 -21.94 26.53
N THR A 8 37.17 -22.82 27.51
CA THR A 8 35.83 -23.38 27.76
C THR A 8 34.89 -22.31 28.33
N LEU A 9 35.37 -21.42 29.20
CA LEU A 9 34.56 -20.33 29.75
C LEU A 9 34.19 -19.29 28.67
N LEU A 10 35.09 -19.01 27.73
CA LEU A 10 34.81 -18.11 26.59
C LEU A 10 33.80 -18.72 25.61
N LEU A 11 33.86 -20.03 25.35
CA LEU A 11 32.88 -20.69 24.48
C LEU A 11 31.48 -20.71 25.10
N THR A 12 31.36 -20.93 26.42
CA THR A 12 30.04 -20.96 27.08
C THR A 12 29.39 -19.57 27.15
N ILE A 13 30.18 -18.51 27.34
CA ILE A 13 29.70 -17.11 27.30
C ILE A 13 29.29 -16.73 25.86
N CYS A 14 29.98 -17.23 24.85
CA CYS A 14 29.62 -17.00 23.44
C CYS A 14 28.32 -17.74 23.04
N THR A 15 28.07 -18.94 23.59
CA THR A 15 26.78 -19.64 23.40
C THR A 15 25.62 -19.03 24.18
N PHE A 16 25.87 -18.37 25.32
CA PHE A 16 24.82 -17.63 26.03
C PHE A 16 24.50 -16.28 25.38
N LEU A 17 25.46 -15.65 24.68
CA LEU A 17 25.23 -14.44 23.88
C LEU A 17 24.56 -14.73 22.52
N LEU A 18 24.61 -15.98 22.04
CA LEU A 18 23.90 -16.43 20.83
C LEU A 18 22.46 -16.92 21.12
N TYR A 19 22.05 -16.99 22.38
CA TYR A 19 20.67 -17.27 22.82
C TYR A 19 19.99 -16.04 23.42
N SER A 20 20.45 -14.83 23.08
CA SER A 20 19.54 -13.70 23.05
C SER A 20 18.76 -13.83 21.75
N SER A 21 17.57 -14.42 21.83
CA SER A 21 16.52 -14.08 20.87
C SER A 21 16.54 -12.56 20.80
N ALA A 22 16.94 -12.02 19.66
CA ALA A 22 16.74 -10.61 19.39
C ALA A 22 15.22 -10.42 19.51
N GLU A 23 14.76 -9.97 20.66
CA GLU A 23 13.48 -9.31 20.79
C GLU A 23 13.61 -8.12 19.86
N LEU A 24 13.13 -8.30 18.62
CA LEU A 24 12.89 -7.23 17.68
C LEU A 24 11.98 -6.27 18.42
N ASP A 25 12.57 -5.20 18.95
CA ASP A 25 11.81 -4.08 19.49
C ASP A 25 10.88 -3.61 18.37
N GLY A 26 9.60 -3.97 18.53
CA GLY A 26 8.56 -4.03 17.51
C GLY A 26 8.04 -2.66 17.12
N SER A 27 8.96 -1.76 16.79
CA SER A 27 8.68 -0.48 16.19
C SER A 27 8.07 -0.69 14.80
N LEU A 28 7.16 0.20 14.42
CA LEU A 28 6.38 0.28 13.17
C LEU A 28 7.23 0.39 11.88
N THR A 29 8.47 -0.08 11.87
CA THR A 29 9.51 0.09 10.84
C THR A 29 9.12 -0.42 9.45
N TYR A 30 8.00 -1.15 9.34
CA TYR A 30 7.54 -1.75 8.08
C TYR A 30 6.56 -0.87 7.28
N ILE A 31 6.01 0.21 7.88
CA ILE A 31 5.06 1.09 7.19
C ILE A 31 5.74 2.40 6.78
N TRP A 32 5.71 2.72 5.48
CA TRP A 32 6.22 3.98 4.94
C TRP A 32 5.33 4.56 3.83
N PRO A 33 4.98 5.85 3.87
CA PRO A 33 5.17 6.79 4.98
C PRO A 33 4.41 6.34 6.24
N LEU A 34 4.91 6.76 7.41
CA LEU A 34 4.24 6.45 8.67
C LEU A 34 2.85 7.13 8.71
N PRO A 35 1.77 6.39 9.00
CA PRO A 35 0.42 6.94 9.07
C PRO A 35 0.28 8.01 10.16
N ALA A 36 -0.66 8.94 9.97
CA ALA A 36 -0.92 10.00 10.94
C ALA A 36 -1.28 9.48 12.34
N LYS A 37 -2.09 8.43 12.43
CA LYS A 37 -2.43 7.73 13.68
C LYS A 37 -2.50 6.22 13.41
N SER A 38 -1.88 5.44 14.28
CA SER A 38 -1.99 3.98 14.23
C SER A 38 -1.95 3.37 15.63
N SER A 39 -2.70 2.29 15.83
CA SER A 39 -2.56 1.39 16.96
C SER A 39 -2.53 -0.06 16.47
N SER A 40 -1.83 -0.91 17.22
CA SER A 40 -1.56 -2.31 16.87
C SER A 40 -1.75 -3.19 18.11
N GLY A 41 -2.18 -4.43 17.92
CA GLY A 41 -2.18 -5.46 18.96
C GLY A 41 -0.91 -6.32 18.96
N ASN A 42 -1.06 -7.56 19.42
CA ASN A 42 0.03 -8.54 19.55
C ASN A 42 -0.23 -9.85 18.77
N ASP A 43 -1.37 -9.98 18.11
CA ASP A 43 -1.73 -11.20 17.38
C ASP A 43 -1.06 -11.24 16.01
N THR A 44 -0.90 -12.45 15.48
CA THR A 44 -0.48 -12.69 14.10
C THR A 44 -1.63 -13.31 13.34
N LEU A 45 -1.99 -12.71 12.20
CA LEU A 45 -3.08 -13.16 11.33
C LEU A 45 -2.52 -13.68 10.01
N SER A 46 -3.09 -14.76 9.52
CA SER A 46 -2.77 -15.33 8.21
C SER A 46 -3.73 -14.83 7.13
N VAL A 47 -3.19 -14.53 5.94
CA VAL A 47 -3.96 -13.99 4.80
C VAL A 47 -4.13 -15.06 3.72
N ASP A 48 -5.36 -15.26 3.26
CA ASP A 48 -5.69 -16.20 2.19
C ASP A 48 -5.07 -15.76 0.84
N PRO A 49 -4.29 -16.61 0.15
CA PRO A 49 -3.83 -16.36 -1.22
C PRO A 49 -4.94 -16.06 -2.23
N GLU A 50 -6.14 -16.59 -2.00
CA GLU A 50 -7.34 -16.29 -2.79
C GLU A 50 -8.13 -15.09 -2.27
N LEU A 51 -7.47 -14.18 -1.52
CA LEU A 51 -8.05 -12.94 -1.00
C LEU A 51 -9.01 -12.33 -2.02
N SER A 52 -10.26 -12.17 -1.60
CA SER A 52 -11.33 -11.63 -2.42
C SER A 52 -11.62 -10.19 -2.06
N LEU A 53 -12.10 -9.42 -3.03
CA LEU A 53 -12.45 -8.01 -2.86
C LEU A 53 -13.97 -7.86 -2.85
N VAL A 54 -14.48 -7.18 -1.82
CA VAL A 54 -15.87 -6.71 -1.78
C VAL A 54 -15.83 -5.19 -1.74
N VAL A 55 -16.36 -4.54 -2.77
CA VAL A 55 -16.45 -3.07 -2.81
C VAL A 55 -17.89 -2.65 -2.59
N GLY A 56 -18.10 -1.65 -1.73
CA GLY A 56 -19.41 -1.06 -1.44
C GLY A 56 -19.38 0.46 -1.52
N GLY A 57 -20.56 1.07 -1.36
CA GLY A 57 -20.74 2.52 -1.49
C GLY A 57 -20.92 2.97 -2.95
N LYS A 58 -21.00 4.30 -3.18
CA LYS A 58 -21.27 4.85 -4.51
C LYS A 58 -20.13 4.59 -5.50
N GLY A 59 -18.89 4.56 -5.02
CA GLY A 59 -17.71 4.23 -5.82
C GLY A 59 -17.47 2.72 -6.00
N GLY A 60 -18.44 1.86 -5.67
CA GLY A 60 -18.30 0.41 -5.65
C GLY A 60 -17.91 -0.22 -6.99
N ASP A 61 -18.36 0.39 -8.10
CA ASP A 61 -18.12 -0.15 -9.44
C ASP A 61 -16.80 0.29 -10.09
N SER A 62 -16.04 1.17 -9.40
CA SER A 62 -14.78 1.75 -9.87
C SER A 62 -13.80 0.70 -10.41
N SER A 63 -13.38 0.86 -11.66
CA SER A 63 -12.31 0.03 -12.24
C SER A 63 -10.97 0.31 -11.57
N ILE A 64 -10.73 1.54 -11.12
CA ILE A 64 -9.49 1.97 -10.45
C ILE A 64 -9.25 1.12 -9.20
N ILE A 65 -10.29 0.85 -8.40
CA ILE A 65 -10.19 0.03 -7.20
C ILE A 65 -9.95 -1.44 -7.54
N LYS A 66 -10.66 -1.98 -8.54
CA LYS A 66 -10.52 -3.37 -8.98
C LYS A 66 -9.11 -3.64 -9.52
N ASP A 67 -8.59 -2.75 -10.37
CA ASP A 67 -7.25 -2.84 -10.94
C ASP A 67 -6.17 -2.62 -9.88
N GLY A 68 -6.37 -1.65 -8.98
CA GLY A 68 -5.51 -1.41 -7.82
C GLY A 68 -5.40 -2.64 -6.92
N PHE A 69 -6.53 -3.26 -6.57
CA PHE A 69 -6.56 -4.49 -5.80
C PHE A 69 -5.82 -5.63 -6.50
N GLY A 70 -6.06 -5.84 -7.80
CA GLY A 70 -5.36 -6.86 -8.58
C GLY A 70 -3.84 -6.67 -8.56
N ARG A 71 -3.39 -5.41 -8.68
CA ARG A 71 -1.96 -5.04 -8.58
C ARG A 71 -1.40 -5.36 -7.19
N TYR A 72 -2.05 -4.91 -6.11
CA TYR A 72 -1.57 -5.15 -4.75
C TYR A 72 -1.59 -6.62 -4.36
N LYS A 73 -2.60 -7.39 -4.80
CA LYS A 73 -2.64 -8.84 -4.61
C LYS A 73 -1.40 -9.50 -5.24
N LYS A 74 -1.02 -9.09 -6.45
CA LYS A 74 0.21 -9.59 -7.11
C LYS A 74 1.48 -9.26 -6.33
N ILE A 75 1.55 -8.09 -5.70
CA ILE A 75 2.69 -7.66 -4.87
C ILE A 75 2.76 -8.52 -3.60
N ILE A 76 1.66 -8.57 -2.84
CA ILE A 76 1.55 -9.29 -1.56
C ILE A 76 1.91 -10.78 -1.73
N PHE A 77 1.39 -11.41 -2.77
CA PHE A 77 1.55 -12.85 -3.01
C PHE A 77 2.67 -13.18 -4.02
N LYS A 78 3.59 -12.25 -4.32
CA LYS A 78 4.69 -12.48 -5.27
C LYS A 78 5.52 -13.73 -4.96
N HIS A 79 5.72 -14.03 -3.68
CA HIS A 79 6.51 -15.17 -3.19
C HIS A 79 5.65 -16.40 -2.85
N SER A 80 4.33 -16.29 -2.98
CA SER A 80 3.38 -17.34 -2.69
C SER A 80 3.36 -18.36 -3.84
N SER A 81 3.60 -19.63 -3.53
CA SER A 81 3.58 -20.69 -4.55
C SER A 81 2.15 -20.99 -5.00
N LYS A 82 1.89 -21.13 -6.31
CA LYS A 82 0.56 -21.45 -6.88
C LYS A 82 -0.06 -22.78 -6.42
N SER A 83 0.66 -23.59 -5.65
CA SER A 83 0.24 -24.93 -5.21
C SER A 83 0.06 -24.95 -3.70
N TYR A 84 -1.07 -24.44 -3.21
CA TYR A 84 -1.50 -24.66 -1.84
C TYR A 84 -2.38 -25.91 -1.76
N PRO A 85 -2.13 -26.84 -0.81
CA PRO A 85 -3.04 -27.96 -0.60
C PRO A 85 -4.43 -27.44 -0.20
N VAL A 86 -5.41 -27.71 -1.05
CA VAL A 86 -6.80 -27.23 -1.01
C VAL A 86 -7.51 -27.49 0.34
N ASN A 87 -7.02 -28.44 1.15
CA ASN A 87 -7.57 -28.81 2.45
C ASN A 87 -7.31 -27.81 3.60
N LYS A 88 -6.68 -26.65 3.37
CA LYS A 88 -6.45 -25.62 4.41
C LYS A 88 -7.25 -24.32 4.25
N ARG A 89 -8.25 -24.27 3.35
CA ARG A 89 -9.06 -23.04 3.14
C ARG A 89 -9.80 -22.54 4.40
N SER A 90 -10.07 -23.41 5.38
CA SER A 90 -10.70 -23.03 6.65
C SER A 90 -9.72 -22.53 7.73
N VAL A 91 -8.44 -22.28 7.40
CA VAL A 91 -7.37 -21.99 8.36
C VAL A 91 -6.89 -20.53 8.30
N PHE A 92 -7.22 -19.78 7.24
CA PHE A 92 -6.78 -18.38 7.13
C PHE A 92 -7.67 -17.44 7.95
N ASP A 93 -7.05 -16.46 8.60
CA ASP A 93 -7.75 -15.48 9.43
C ASP A 93 -8.43 -14.39 8.58
N ILE A 94 -7.82 -13.99 7.46
CA ILE A 94 -8.32 -12.95 6.55
C ILE A 94 -8.54 -13.54 5.15
N GLY A 95 -9.79 -13.56 4.70
CA GLY A 95 -10.17 -14.07 3.37
C GLY A 95 -10.83 -13.02 2.46
N ILE A 96 -11.31 -11.92 3.04
CA ILE A 96 -12.00 -10.87 2.30
C ILE A 96 -11.42 -9.51 2.70
N LEU A 97 -11.10 -8.71 1.69
CA LEU A 97 -10.84 -7.28 1.84
C LEU A 97 -12.09 -6.52 1.42
N LYS A 98 -12.66 -5.76 2.35
CA LYS A 98 -13.83 -4.93 2.10
C LYS A 98 -13.42 -3.47 2.00
N ILE A 99 -13.81 -2.83 0.90
CA ILE A 99 -13.54 -1.42 0.65
C ILE A 99 -14.87 -0.70 0.47
N VAL A 100 -15.09 0.39 1.19
CA VAL A 100 -16.29 1.22 1.04
C VAL A 100 -15.87 2.61 0.58
N VAL A 101 -16.33 3.00 -0.61
CA VAL A 101 -16.04 4.31 -1.20
C VAL A 101 -17.33 5.12 -1.30
N LEU A 102 -17.33 6.31 -0.70
CA LEU A 102 -18.54 7.12 -0.56
C LEU A 102 -18.89 7.95 -1.79
N SER A 103 -17.87 8.41 -2.52
CA SER A 103 -18.02 9.19 -3.74
C SER A 103 -17.86 8.29 -4.97
N ASP A 104 -18.66 8.56 -5.99
CA ASP A 104 -18.50 8.06 -7.36
C ASP A 104 -17.57 8.96 -8.20
N ASN A 105 -17.07 10.07 -7.64
CA ASN A 105 -16.15 10.95 -8.33
C ASN A 105 -14.74 10.32 -8.43
N GLU A 106 -14.32 10.09 -9.68
CA GLU A 106 -13.00 9.57 -10.05
C GLU A 106 -12.14 10.62 -10.78
N GLU A 107 -12.55 11.89 -10.79
CA GLU A 107 -11.77 12.95 -11.41
C GLU A 107 -10.48 13.22 -10.63
N LEU A 108 -9.35 13.11 -11.34
CA LEU A 108 -8.04 13.40 -10.79
C LEU A 108 -7.85 14.92 -10.69
N GLN A 109 -8.04 15.47 -9.49
CA GLN A 109 -7.85 16.88 -9.20
C GLN A 109 -6.83 17.07 -8.08
N LEU A 110 -6.06 18.17 -8.15
CA LEU A 110 -5.19 18.54 -7.04
C LEU A 110 -6.03 18.85 -5.80
N GLY A 111 -5.73 18.21 -4.68
CA GLY A 111 -6.52 18.34 -3.46
C GLY A 111 -7.66 17.33 -3.33
N ALA A 112 -7.73 16.33 -4.22
CA ALA A 112 -8.58 15.17 -4.00
C ALA A 112 -8.32 14.56 -2.61
N ASP A 113 -9.40 14.12 -1.95
CA ASP A 113 -9.29 13.58 -0.61
C ASP A 113 -8.70 12.16 -0.64
N GLU A 114 -7.48 12.04 -0.13
CA GLU A 114 -6.74 10.77 -0.03
C GLU A 114 -6.74 10.20 1.40
N SER A 115 -7.62 10.68 2.27
CA SER A 115 -7.74 10.13 3.61
C SER A 115 -8.37 8.74 3.62
N TYR A 116 -8.03 7.93 4.62
CA TYR A 116 -8.58 6.59 4.78
C TYR A 116 -8.50 6.14 6.24
N PHE A 117 -9.37 5.19 6.58
CA PHE A 117 -9.27 4.38 7.77
C PHE A 117 -9.11 2.92 7.36
N LEU A 118 -8.16 2.22 7.96
CA LEU A 118 -7.89 0.79 7.75
C LEU A 118 -8.00 0.05 9.09
N LEU A 119 -8.85 -0.96 9.10
CA LEU A 119 -9.00 -1.91 10.20
C LEU A 119 -8.61 -3.31 9.74
N VAL A 120 -7.76 -3.99 10.51
CA VAL A 120 -7.42 -5.39 10.30
C VAL A 120 -7.64 -6.14 11.61
N GLU A 121 -8.64 -7.02 11.66
CA GLU A 121 -9.00 -7.75 12.88
C GLU A 121 -9.21 -9.25 12.60
N LYS A 122 -9.00 -10.08 13.63
CA LYS A 122 -9.27 -11.52 13.60
C LYS A 122 -10.77 -11.80 13.63
N ARG A 123 -11.18 -12.90 12.98
CA ARG A 123 -12.53 -13.46 13.08
C ARG A 123 -12.94 -13.72 14.54
N ASN A 124 -13.94 -13.00 15.04
CA ASN A 124 -14.67 -13.34 16.27
C ASN A 124 -16.08 -13.86 15.91
N GLY A 125 -16.60 -14.84 16.67
CA GLY A 125 -17.74 -15.71 16.34
C GLY A 125 -19.11 -15.08 16.03
N GLN A 126 -19.21 -13.76 15.91
CA GLN A 126 -20.39 -13.01 15.45
C GLN A 126 -20.24 -12.45 14.01
N SER A 127 -19.03 -12.46 13.43
CA SER A 127 -18.81 -12.10 12.04
C SER A 127 -18.48 -13.35 11.21
N ILE A 128 -19.24 -13.55 10.12
CA ILE A 128 -19.14 -14.76 9.28
C ILE A 128 -17.84 -14.76 8.45
N ILE A 129 -17.09 -13.65 8.44
CA ILE A 129 -15.93 -13.44 7.57
C ILE A 129 -14.86 -12.65 8.34
N GLY A 130 -13.60 -13.11 8.33
CA GLY A 130 -12.46 -12.31 8.78
C GLY A 130 -12.15 -11.24 7.73
N GLU A 131 -12.43 -9.99 8.06
CA GLU A 131 -12.50 -8.88 7.13
C GLU A 131 -11.46 -7.81 7.49
N ALA A 132 -10.67 -7.41 6.50
CA ALA A 132 -9.97 -6.14 6.55
C ALA A 132 -10.89 -5.07 5.94
N TYR A 133 -11.07 -3.94 6.64
CA TYR A 133 -11.98 -2.87 6.23
C TYR A 133 -11.20 -1.62 5.86
N ILE A 134 -11.49 -1.07 4.69
CA ILE A 134 -11.13 0.30 4.35
C ILE A 134 -12.44 1.08 4.21
N GLU A 135 -12.81 1.85 5.24
CA GLU A 135 -14.11 2.55 5.28
C GLU A 135 -14.04 3.92 5.96
N ASN A 136 -15.20 4.56 6.10
CA ASN A 136 -15.37 5.82 6.80
C ASN A 136 -15.51 5.56 8.31
N TRP A 137 -14.75 6.30 9.14
CA TRP A 137 -14.77 6.13 10.59
C TRP A 137 -16.13 6.43 11.23
N THR A 138 -16.91 7.40 10.73
CA THR A 138 -18.27 7.69 11.21
C THR A 138 -19.23 6.51 10.98
N LEU A 139 -19.11 5.81 9.85
CA LEU A 139 -19.90 4.60 9.60
C LEU A 139 -19.45 3.42 10.47
N PHE A 140 -18.13 3.26 10.65
CA PHE A 140 -17.58 2.29 11.60
C PHE A 140 -18.09 2.56 13.03
N PHE A 141 -18.03 3.81 13.48
CA PHE A 141 -18.51 4.25 14.79
C PHE A 141 -20.00 3.99 14.96
N TYR A 142 -20.82 4.33 13.96
CA TYR A 142 -22.26 4.04 14.00
C TYR A 142 -22.53 2.53 14.08
N ARG A 143 -21.80 1.71 13.32
CA ARG A 143 -21.92 0.24 13.41
C ARG A 143 -21.48 -0.30 14.78
N SER A 144 -20.35 0.18 15.31
CA SER A 144 -19.83 -0.21 16.63
C SER A 144 -20.78 0.19 17.77
N LEU A 145 -21.42 1.36 17.68
CA LEU A 145 -22.47 1.78 18.60
C LEU A 145 -23.73 0.92 18.50
N VAL A 146 -24.13 0.53 17.29
CA VAL A 146 -25.27 -0.38 17.05
C VAL A 146 -24.96 -1.81 17.52
N GLU A 147 -23.68 -2.23 17.49
CA GLU A 147 -23.21 -3.57 17.88
C GLU A 147 -22.73 -3.68 19.35
N GLY A 148 -22.75 -2.59 20.13
CA GLY A 148 -22.87 -2.66 21.59
C GLY A 148 -21.63 -2.38 22.45
N ASN A 149 -20.68 -1.55 22.00
CA ASN A 149 -19.60 -1.06 22.90
C ASN A 149 -19.62 0.48 23.01
N GLU A 150 -20.03 0.98 24.17
CA GLU A 150 -19.96 2.40 24.53
C GLU A 150 -18.49 2.83 24.76
N MET A 151 -18.01 3.81 23.98
CA MET A 151 -16.82 4.59 24.30
C MET A 151 -17.24 6.02 24.63
N LYS A 152 -16.66 6.57 25.70
CA LYS A 152 -17.04 7.87 26.27
C LYS A 152 -16.73 9.01 25.30
N GLU A 153 -17.78 9.75 24.99
CA GLU A 153 -17.82 10.99 24.22
C GLU A 153 -17.06 12.10 24.96
N GLY A 154 -16.13 12.75 24.27
CA GLY A 154 -15.33 13.83 24.84
C GLY A 154 -14.05 14.07 24.06
N ASP A 155 -14.17 14.46 22.80
CA ASP A 155 -13.24 15.35 22.07
C ASP A 155 -13.81 15.54 20.65
N ASP A 156 -13.96 16.80 20.21
CA ASP A 156 -14.40 17.16 18.86
C ASP A 156 -13.42 16.58 17.82
N PHE A 157 -13.69 15.36 17.36
CA PHE A 157 -12.91 14.66 16.35
C PHE A 157 -13.60 14.76 14.99
N VAL A 158 -13.07 15.62 14.13
CA VAL A 158 -13.38 15.57 12.68
C VAL A 158 -12.57 14.39 12.11
N LEU A 159 -13.26 13.29 11.83
CA LEU A 159 -12.68 11.99 11.51
C LEU A 159 -12.43 11.82 9.99
N PRO A 160 -11.34 11.18 9.55
CA PRO A 160 -11.05 10.99 8.12
C PRO A 160 -11.75 9.76 7.55
N ASN A 161 -12.20 9.88 6.30
CA ASN A 161 -13.03 8.94 5.58
C ASN A 161 -12.30 8.50 4.32
N ALA A 162 -12.44 7.27 3.83
CA ALA A 162 -12.21 7.01 2.41
C ALA A 162 -13.34 7.64 1.58
N ASN A 163 -13.32 8.97 1.43
CA ASN A 163 -14.34 9.71 0.69
C ASN A 163 -14.24 9.43 -0.82
N THR A 164 -13.04 9.15 -1.32
CA THR A 164 -12.77 8.94 -2.75
C THR A 164 -12.01 7.65 -3.01
N VAL A 165 -11.96 7.25 -4.28
CA VAL A 165 -11.17 6.10 -4.74
C VAL A 165 -9.68 6.24 -4.40
N TYR A 166 -9.14 7.46 -4.33
CA TYR A 166 -7.73 7.70 -4.03
C TYR A 166 -7.37 7.38 -2.59
N GLY A 167 -8.25 7.69 -1.63
CA GLY A 167 -8.07 7.28 -0.24
C GLY A 167 -8.02 5.76 -0.11
N ALA A 168 -8.89 5.05 -0.81
CA ALA A 168 -8.88 3.58 -0.84
C ALA A 168 -7.58 3.02 -1.45
N LEU A 169 -7.02 3.64 -2.50
CA LEU A 169 -5.71 3.26 -3.04
C LEU A 169 -4.58 3.47 -2.03
N ARG A 170 -4.61 4.54 -1.21
CA ARG A 170 -3.63 4.74 -0.13
C ARG A 170 -3.78 3.71 0.99
N GLY A 171 -5.02 3.31 1.29
CA GLY A 171 -5.32 2.23 2.22
C GLY A 171 -4.80 0.87 1.73
N LEU A 172 -4.96 0.58 0.43
CA LEU A 172 -4.42 -0.63 -0.21
C LEU A 172 -2.90 -0.70 -0.14
N GLU A 173 -2.20 0.42 -0.38
CA GLU A 173 -0.75 0.50 -0.18
C GLU A 173 -0.37 0.13 1.24
N THR A 174 -0.98 0.78 2.23
CA THR A 174 -0.69 0.52 3.65
C THR A 174 -1.01 -0.92 4.04
N PHE A 175 -2.13 -1.47 3.58
CA PHE A 175 -2.47 -2.88 3.79
C PHE A 175 -1.41 -3.82 3.20
N SER A 176 -0.88 -3.51 2.01
CA SER A 176 0.18 -4.31 1.39
C SER A 176 1.47 -4.32 2.20
N GLN A 177 1.80 -3.20 2.86
CA GLN A 177 2.98 -3.08 3.73
C GLN A 177 2.81 -3.84 5.05
N LEU A 178 1.58 -4.03 5.52
CA LEU A 178 1.29 -4.89 6.69
C LEU A 178 1.47 -6.38 6.39
N CYS A 179 1.38 -6.77 5.12
CA CYS A 179 1.50 -8.15 4.68
C CYS A 179 2.97 -8.55 4.51
N ALA A 180 3.44 -9.53 5.28
CA ALA A 180 4.77 -10.09 5.18
C ALA A 180 4.70 -11.58 4.79
N PHE A 181 5.58 -12.02 3.90
CA PHE A 181 5.69 -13.44 3.58
C PHE A 181 6.58 -14.14 4.61
N ASP A 182 6.00 -15.10 5.32
CA ASP A 182 6.70 -15.93 6.27
C ASP A 182 7.25 -17.20 5.58
N TYR A 183 8.57 -17.37 5.58
CA TYR A 183 9.25 -18.44 4.85
C TYR A 183 9.11 -19.82 5.51
N GLU A 184 8.87 -19.87 6.83
CA GLU A 184 8.73 -21.12 7.57
C GLU A 184 7.36 -21.75 7.29
N THR A 185 6.31 -20.95 7.46
CA THR A 185 4.92 -21.34 7.22
C THR A 185 4.55 -21.33 5.73
N LYS A 186 5.32 -20.61 4.90
CA LYS A 186 5.05 -20.35 3.48
C LYS A 186 3.71 -19.66 3.24
N THR A 187 3.32 -18.79 4.18
CA THR A 187 2.06 -18.05 4.15
C THR A 187 2.32 -16.55 4.27
N VAL A 188 1.37 -15.75 3.81
CA VAL A 188 1.38 -14.31 4.08
C VAL A 188 0.74 -14.08 5.44
N GLN A 189 1.41 -13.29 6.27
CA GLN A 189 0.99 -12.97 7.62
C GLN A 189 0.98 -11.46 7.86
N ILE A 190 0.13 -11.03 8.79
CA ILE A 190 0.08 -9.68 9.34
C ILE A 190 0.39 -9.80 10.83
N TYR A 191 1.54 -9.27 11.22
CA TYR A 191 1.96 -9.24 12.63
C TYR A 191 1.31 -8.05 13.36
N LYS A 192 1.20 -8.16 14.69
CA LYS A 192 0.68 -7.09 15.58
C LYS A 192 -0.75 -6.65 15.28
N ALA A 193 -1.58 -7.57 14.82
CA ALA A 193 -3.02 -7.33 14.73
C ALA A 193 -3.66 -7.35 16.14
N PRO A 194 -4.85 -6.75 16.33
CA PRO A 194 -5.57 -5.93 15.35
C PRO A 194 -4.87 -4.60 15.05
N TRP A 195 -5.05 -4.10 13.83
CA TRP A 195 -4.54 -2.80 13.39
C TRP A 195 -5.68 -1.81 13.23
N TYR A 196 -5.51 -0.61 13.79
CA TYR A 196 -6.38 0.54 13.56
C TYR A 196 -5.52 1.67 13.02
N ILE A 197 -5.73 2.05 11.76
CA ILE A 197 -4.90 3.06 11.09
C ILE A 197 -5.82 4.14 10.53
N VAL A 198 -5.57 5.38 10.95
CA VAL A 198 -6.24 6.57 10.43
C VAL A 198 -5.19 7.46 9.81
N ASP A 199 -5.35 7.75 8.53
CA ASP A 199 -4.31 8.47 7.80
C ASP A 199 -4.88 9.48 6.81
N LYS A 200 -4.09 10.53 6.59
CA LYS A 200 -4.33 11.54 5.57
C LYS A 200 -3.01 12.23 5.25
N PRO A 201 -2.78 12.61 3.98
CA PRO A 201 -1.58 13.35 3.65
C PRO A 201 -1.56 14.71 4.34
N ARG A 202 -0.40 15.10 4.88
CA ARG A 202 -0.20 16.46 5.43
C ARG A 202 -0.27 17.54 4.35
N PHE A 203 0.20 17.23 3.14
CA PHE A 203 0.23 18.14 2.01
C PHE A 203 -0.42 17.50 0.78
N ALA A 204 -1.28 18.26 0.10
CA ALA A 204 -1.98 17.79 -1.09
C ALA A 204 -1.04 17.57 -2.29
N TYR A 205 0.01 18.39 -2.44
CA TYR A 205 0.98 18.25 -3.53
C TYR A 205 2.21 17.47 -3.05
N ARG A 206 2.44 16.28 -3.61
CA ARG A 206 3.61 15.45 -3.32
C ARG A 206 4.19 14.97 -4.64
N GLY A 207 5.12 15.77 -5.16
CA GLY A 207 5.61 15.66 -6.51
C GLY A 207 6.94 14.93 -6.65
N LEU A 208 7.14 14.29 -7.80
CA LEU A 208 8.44 13.87 -8.33
C LEU A 208 8.68 14.59 -9.66
N LEU A 209 9.81 15.29 -9.80
CA LEU A 209 10.21 15.87 -11.07
C LEU A 209 10.98 14.83 -11.89
N LEU A 210 10.54 14.62 -13.13
CA LEU A 210 11.19 13.72 -14.08
C LEU A 210 11.63 14.52 -15.30
N ASP A 211 12.94 14.63 -15.50
CA ASP A 211 13.54 15.29 -16.67
C ASP A 211 13.83 14.25 -17.75
N THR A 212 13.13 14.38 -18.87
CA THR A 212 13.33 13.51 -20.04
C THR A 212 13.92 14.23 -21.24
N SER A 213 14.36 15.47 -21.06
CA SER A 213 15.00 16.26 -22.10
C SER A 213 16.51 16.08 -22.09
N ARG A 214 17.13 16.16 -20.90
CA ARG A 214 18.60 16.06 -20.76
C ARG A 214 19.09 14.65 -21.07
N HIS A 215 18.25 13.65 -20.80
CA HIS A 215 18.41 12.28 -21.25
C HIS A 215 17.02 11.70 -21.54
N TYR A 216 16.91 10.95 -22.63
CA TYR A 216 15.67 10.25 -22.94
C TYR A 216 15.42 9.11 -21.94
N LEU A 217 14.15 8.91 -21.55
CA LEU A 217 13.73 7.79 -20.71
C LEU A 217 12.66 6.96 -21.43
N PRO A 218 12.86 5.66 -21.65
CA PRO A 218 11.84 4.81 -22.25
C PRO A 218 10.52 4.83 -21.47
N ILE A 219 9.38 4.75 -22.17
CA ILE A 219 8.03 4.81 -21.56
C ILE A 219 7.84 3.77 -20.44
N ASN A 220 8.36 2.56 -20.60
CA ASN A 220 8.30 1.54 -19.56
C ASN A 220 9.04 1.94 -18.28
N VAL A 221 10.13 2.71 -18.39
CA VAL A 221 10.86 3.25 -17.22
C VAL A 221 10.03 4.33 -16.54
N ILE A 222 9.41 5.24 -17.30
CA ILE A 222 8.51 6.27 -16.74
C ILE A 222 7.35 5.61 -15.97
N LYS A 223 6.73 4.58 -16.54
CA LYS A 223 5.66 3.81 -15.89
C LYS A 223 6.11 3.13 -14.60
N GLN A 224 7.31 2.55 -14.59
CA GLN A 224 7.90 1.98 -13.37
C GLN A 224 8.15 3.03 -12.29
N ILE A 225 8.54 4.25 -12.69
CA ILE A 225 8.68 5.38 -11.76
C ILE A 225 7.31 5.76 -11.19
N ILE A 226 6.27 5.88 -12.02
CA ILE A 226 4.89 6.17 -11.56
C ILE A 226 4.38 5.07 -10.62
N GLU A 227 4.65 3.81 -10.93
CA GLU A 227 4.33 2.68 -10.05
C GLU A 227 5.06 2.83 -8.71
N SER A 228 6.34 3.17 -8.74
CA SER A 228 7.16 3.37 -7.53
C SER A 228 6.71 4.58 -6.69
N MET A 229 6.22 5.63 -7.35
CA MET A 229 5.60 6.78 -6.70
C MET A 229 4.38 6.37 -5.88
N SER A 230 3.60 5.39 -6.33
CA SER A 230 2.43 4.90 -5.59
C SER A 230 2.81 4.27 -4.25
N TYR A 231 3.94 3.55 -4.17
CA TYR A 231 4.46 2.95 -2.94
C TYR A 231 4.81 4.00 -1.89
N ALA A 232 5.39 5.12 -2.33
CA ALA A 232 5.72 6.25 -1.46
C ALA A 232 4.54 7.21 -1.22
N LYS A 233 3.33 6.87 -1.69
CA LYS A 233 2.14 7.73 -1.67
C LYS A 233 2.36 9.11 -2.30
N LEU A 234 3.22 9.23 -3.32
CA LEU A 234 3.33 10.42 -4.16
C LEU A 234 2.14 10.50 -5.13
N ASN A 235 1.80 11.70 -5.61
CA ASN A 235 0.59 11.90 -6.40
C ASN A 235 0.73 12.86 -7.58
N VAL A 236 1.87 13.56 -7.73
CA VAL A 236 2.12 14.43 -8.89
C VAL A 236 3.41 14.02 -9.58
N LEU A 237 3.33 13.69 -10.87
CA LEU A 237 4.50 13.60 -11.72
C LEU A 237 4.69 14.95 -12.39
N HIS A 238 5.72 15.69 -11.99
CA HIS A 238 6.14 16.88 -12.73
C HIS A 238 7.06 16.41 -13.86
N TRP A 239 6.45 16.15 -15.01
CA TRP A 239 7.19 15.70 -16.18
C TRP A 239 7.80 16.91 -16.90
N HIS A 240 9.10 17.11 -16.70
CA HIS A 240 9.91 18.10 -17.42
C HIS A 240 10.34 17.50 -18.75
N ILE A 241 9.44 17.59 -19.75
CA ILE A 241 9.55 16.81 -20.98
C ILE A 241 10.59 17.38 -21.96
N ILE A 242 10.71 18.70 -22.01
CA ILE A 242 11.49 19.46 -22.99
C ILE A 242 12.46 20.40 -22.29
N ASP A 243 13.60 20.67 -22.94
CA ASP A 243 14.61 21.63 -22.49
C ASP A 243 15.53 21.97 -23.68
N GLU A 244 16.63 22.70 -23.45
CA GLU A 244 17.56 23.11 -24.52
C GLU A 244 18.14 21.92 -25.30
N GLN A 245 18.42 20.81 -24.61
CA GLN A 245 19.16 19.68 -25.18
C GLN A 245 18.31 18.79 -26.08
N SER A 246 17.01 18.64 -25.78
CA SER A 246 16.12 17.88 -26.66
C SER A 246 14.64 18.27 -26.58
N PHE A 247 13.93 17.98 -27.67
CA PHE A 247 12.49 18.12 -27.79
C PHE A 247 11.86 16.77 -28.21
N PRO A 248 11.66 15.84 -27.25
CA PRO A 248 11.20 14.48 -27.56
C PRO A 248 9.69 14.33 -27.76
N LEU A 249 8.88 15.30 -27.30
CA LEU A 249 7.41 15.24 -27.37
C LEU A 249 6.87 15.59 -28.76
N GLU A 250 5.92 14.81 -29.25
CA GLU A 250 5.16 15.13 -30.44
C GLU A 250 4.17 16.27 -30.19
N VAL A 251 4.22 17.29 -31.05
CA VAL A 251 3.26 18.40 -31.07
C VAL A 251 2.67 18.49 -32.48
N PRO A 252 1.48 17.91 -32.74
CA PRO A 252 0.93 17.78 -34.09
C PRO A 252 0.79 19.11 -34.86
N SER A 253 0.53 20.21 -34.13
CA SER A 253 0.45 21.55 -34.71
C SER A 253 1.82 22.14 -35.10
N TYR A 254 2.91 21.63 -34.55
CA TYR A 254 4.28 22.08 -34.80
C TYR A 254 5.24 20.90 -35.02
N PRO A 255 5.07 20.10 -36.10
CA PRO A 255 5.80 18.85 -36.31
C PRO A 255 7.31 19.05 -36.48
N ASN A 256 7.76 20.26 -36.83
CA ASN A 256 9.18 20.58 -36.94
C ASN A 256 9.90 20.61 -35.59
N LEU A 257 9.20 20.85 -34.47
CA LEU A 257 9.81 20.84 -33.13
C LEU A 257 10.37 19.46 -32.78
N TRP A 258 9.70 18.41 -33.23
CA TRP A 258 10.11 17.03 -32.98
C TRP A 258 11.46 16.66 -33.63
N LYS A 259 11.95 17.48 -34.57
CA LYS A 259 13.31 17.35 -35.11
C LYS A 259 14.40 17.67 -34.07
N GLY A 260 14.03 18.32 -32.96
CA GLY A 260 14.90 18.58 -31.81
C GLY A 260 15.10 17.40 -30.86
N SER A 261 14.45 16.26 -31.09
CA SER A 261 14.77 15.00 -30.39
C SER A 261 16.20 14.53 -30.71
N TYR A 262 16.87 13.83 -29.79
CA TYR A 262 18.19 13.22 -30.06
C TYR A 262 18.20 12.30 -31.29
N THR A 263 17.23 11.39 -31.36
CA THR A 263 17.05 10.48 -32.49
C THR A 263 15.57 10.24 -32.78
N LYS A 264 15.26 9.55 -33.89
CA LYS A 264 13.89 9.17 -34.21
C LYS A 264 13.30 8.13 -33.25
N TRP A 265 14.14 7.44 -32.47
CA TRP A 265 13.72 6.40 -31.52
C TRP A 265 13.56 6.94 -30.10
N GLU A 266 14.11 8.12 -29.82
CA GLU A 266 14.08 8.79 -28.52
C GLU A 266 13.02 9.89 -28.54
N ARG A 267 11.78 9.45 -28.74
CA ARG A 267 10.61 10.29 -28.94
C ARG A 267 9.43 9.77 -28.15
N TYR A 268 8.51 10.68 -27.81
CA TYR A 268 7.21 10.38 -27.24
C TYR A 268 6.14 10.83 -28.23
N THR A 269 5.32 9.89 -28.66
CA THR A 269 4.12 10.17 -29.45
C THR A 269 3.04 10.79 -28.58
N VAL A 270 2.00 11.32 -29.21
CA VAL A 270 0.81 11.77 -28.47
C VAL A 270 0.15 10.59 -27.73
N GLU A 271 0.14 9.40 -28.33
CA GLU A 271 -0.37 8.17 -27.73
C GLU A 271 0.44 7.78 -26.49
N ASP A 272 1.76 7.89 -26.54
CA ASP A 272 2.62 7.64 -25.38
C ASP A 272 2.29 8.60 -24.22
N ALA A 273 2.05 9.89 -24.53
CA ALA A 273 1.67 10.87 -23.51
C ALA A 273 0.31 10.54 -22.88
N TYR A 274 -0.68 10.12 -23.68
CA TYR A 274 -1.97 9.66 -23.16
C TYR A 274 -1.84 8.40 -22.30
N ASP A 275 -0.99 7.47 -22.70
CA ASP A 275 -0.73 6.22 -21.98
C ASP A 275 0.02 6.43 -20.65
N ILE A 276 0.76 7.54 -20.49
CA ILE A 276 1.36 7.96 -19.22
C ILE A 276 0.35 8.62 -18.28
N VAL A 277 -0.62 9.36 -18.83
CA VAL A 277 -1.63 10.08 -18.03
C VAL A 277 -2.75 9.16 -17.53
N ARG A 278 -3.04 8.08 -18.25
CA ARG A 278 -4.09 7.10 -17.94
C ARG A 278 -3.70 6.15 -16.82
#